data_AF-A0A2Z7BCK5-F1
#
_entry.id   AF-A0A2Z7BCK5-F1
#
_cell.length_a   1.000
_cell.length_b   1.000
_cell.length_c   1.000
_cell.angle_alpha   90.00
_cell.angle_beta   90.00
_cell.angle_gamma   90.00
#
_symmetry.space_group_name_H-M   'P 1'
#
loop_
_entity.id
_entity.type
_entity.pdbx_description
1 polymer ?
#
loop_
_entity_poly.entity_id
_entity_poly.type
_entity_poly.pdbx_seq_one_letter_code
_entity_poly.pdbx_strand_id
1 'polypeptide(L)'
;MASSLFINTLHMCFESVLAMDNFGMVAMFESLFANGLKGFLGCPAVIHEAALLEFFANGSVRDGLVVSTVNGVSMEISEQLLAETFELPVEGLTDLLEISKDLVFDAKSIVSFSGEPVSISGKKKDMKVEFRLLCDILAKKISVKAGSFDAITQEKFLMMAAIICGVRINWSRIFFKILKDMVTPGSRQAKGYGIQISLLLENVPNLELGESSEFLLRKFSQRRPCIGILC
;
A
#
# COMPACT_ATOMS: atom_id res chain seq x y z
N MET A 1 -23.61 7.69 -6.84
CA MET A 1 -23.07 6.34 -7.14
C MET A 1 -21.56 6.46 -7.06
N ALA A 2 -20.92 5.89 -6.05
CA ALA A 2 -19.46 5.88 -5.98
C ALA A 2 -18.93 5.05 -7.16
N SER A 3 -18.01 5.60 -7.93
CA SER A 3 -17.41 4.91 -9.07
C SER A 3 -16.63 3.69 -8.58
N SER A 4 -16.76 2.57 -9.30
CA SER A 4 -16.14 1.29 -8.94
C SER A 4 -14.60 1.30 -8.94
N LEU A 5 -14.00 2.42 -9.38
CA LEU A 5 -12.57 2.61 -9.53
C LEU A 5 -11.81 2.61 -8.19
N PHE A 6 -12.47 2.95 -7.08
CA PHE A 6 -11.82 3.09 -5.75
C PHE A 6 -12.34 2.10 -4.69
N ILE A 7 -13.12 1.08 -5.09
CA ILE A 7 -13.70 0.07 -4.18
C ILE A 7 -12.66 -0.70 -3.34
N ASN A 8 -11.38 -0.66 -3.72
CA ASN A 8 -10.35 -1.43 -3.01
C ASN A 8 -9.43 -0.60 -2.11
N THR A 9 -9.78 0.64 -1.75
CA THR A 9 -8.90 1.42 -0.87
C THR A 9 -9.06 1.00 0.59
N LEU A 10 -7.96 0.51 1.18
CA LEU A 10 -7.86 0.12 2.58
C LEU A 10 -7.33 1.31 3.41
N HIS A 11 -7.97 1.67 4.51
CA HIS A 11 -7.43 2.64 5.47
C HIS A 11 -7.13 1.95 6.79
N MET A 12 -5.95 2.22 7.36
CA MET A 12 -5.52 1.65 8.63
C MET A 12 -5.50 2.72 9.71
N CYS A 13 -6.39 2.58 10.70
CA CYS A 13 -6.33 3.40 11.91
C CYS A 13 -5.32 2.78 12.88
N PHE A 14 -4.11 3.34 12.93
CA PHE A 14 -3.03 2.80 13.75
C PHE A 14 -3.28 2.91 15.26
N GLU A 15 -3.99 3.94 15.73
CA GLU A 15 -4.40 4.05 17.14
C GLU A 15 -5.25 2.85 17.59
N SER A 16 -6.11 2.34 16.69
CA SER A 16 -6.93 1.16 16.98
C SER A 16 -6.13 -0.14 16.95
N VAL A 17 -5.01 -0.16 16.23
CA VAL A 17 -4.13 -1.33 16.12
C VAL A 17 -3.29 -1.50 17.39
N LEU A 18 -2.72 -0.41 17.91
CA LEU A 18 -1.89 -0.45 19.12
C LEU A 18 -2.69 -0.80 20.38
N ALA A 19 -4.01 -0.58 20.35
CA ALA A 19 -4.93 -0.95 21.42
C ALA A 19 -5.43 -2.42 21.34
N MET A 20 -4.91 -3.24 20.42
CA MET A 20 -5.33 -4.64 20.27
C MET A 20 -4.67 -5.56 21.30
N ASP A 21 -5.43 -6.50 21.87
CA ASP A 21 -4.90 -7.52 22.79
C ASP A 21 -3.97 -8.56 22.11
N ASN A 22 -4.01 -8.64 20.78
CA ASN A 22 -3.21 -9.60 20.02
C ASN A 22 -1.78 -9.06 19.81
N PHE A 23 -0.86 -9.46 20.68
CA PHE A 23 0.56 -9.09 20.61
C PHE A 23 1.23 -9.39 19.26
N GLY A 24 0.87 -10.49 18.59
CA GLY A 24 1.41 -10.83 17.28
C GLY A 24 0.98 -9.84 16.19
N MET A 25 -0.27 -9.37 16.25
CA MET A 25 -0.77 -8.32 15.36
C MET A 25 -0.08 -6.99 15.65
N VAL A 26 0.02 -6.60 16.93
CA VAL A 26 0.70 -5.37 17.34
C VAL A 26 2.15 -5.37 16.84
N ALA A 27 2.91 -6.44 17.07
CA ALA A 27 4.28 -6.58 16.60
C ALA A 27 4.41 -6.50 15.07
N MET A 28 3.49 -7.11 14.31
CA MET A 28 3.48 -7.01 12.85
C MET A 28 3.31 -5.56 12.37
N PHE A 29 2.44 -4.81 13.03
CA PHE A 29 2.23 -3.39 12.73
C PHE A 29 3.39 -2.51 13.16
N GLU A 30 4.03 -2.80 14.30
CA GLU A 30 5.29 -2.17 14.68
C GLU A 30 6.40 -2.42 13.65
N SER A 31 6.45 -3.61 13.05
CA SER A 31 7.38 -3.87 11.93
C SER A 31 7.08 -2.98 10.72
N LEU A 32 5.81 -2.73 10.37
CA LEU A 32 5.48 -1.77 9.30
C LEU A 32 6.00 -0.36 9.63
N PHE A 33 5.94 0.05 10.91
CA PHE A 33 6.44 1.36 11.35
C PHE A 33 7.96 1.44 11.29
N ALA A 34 8.64 0.41 11.79
CA ALA A 34 10.10 0.32 11.72
C ALA A 34 10.62 0.33 10.26
N ASN A 35 9.79 -0.13 9.32
CA ASN A 35 10.07 -0.09 7.88
C ASN A 35 9.67 1.24 7.21
N GLY A 36 9.25 2.26 7.97
CA GLY A 36 8.91 3.58 7.43
C GLY A 36 7.62 3.62 6.59
N LEU A 37 6.72 2.65 6.77
CA LEU A 37 5.48 2.57 6.00
C LEU A 37 4.29 3.30 6.66
N LYS A 38 4.49 3.89 7.84
CA LYS A 38 3.44 4.55 8.62
C LYS A 38 2.77 5.69 7.83
N GLY A 39 3.56 6.62 7.29
CA GLY A 39 3.03 7.80 6.59
C GLY A 39 2.19 7.41 5.38
N PHE A 40 2.67 6.46 4.56
CA PHE A 40 1.98 6.00 3.36
C PHE A 40 0.72 5.17 3.64
N LEU A 41 0.70 4.40 4.72
CA LEU A 41 -0.41 3.49 5.04
C LEU A 41 -1.46 4.10 5.97
N GLY A 42 -1.10 5.16 6.71
CA GLY A 42 -1.95 5.85 7.68
C GLY A 42 -2.46 7.20 7.23
N CYS A 43 -2.35 7.53 5.93
CA CYS A 43 -2.87 8.78 5.39
C CYS A 43 -4.36 8.93 5.73
N PRO A 44 -4.83 10.14 6.06
CA PRO A 44 -6.26 10.39 6.28
C PRO A 44 -7.11 9.81 5.17
N ALA A 45 -8.21 9.16 5.53
CA ALA A 45 -9.15 8.60 4.56
C ALA A 45 -10.05 9.70 3.99
N VAL A 46 -9.47 10.52 3.13
CA VAL A 46 -10.16 11.55 2.35
C VAL A 46 -9.96 11.22 0.88
N ILE A 47 -11.05 11.14 0.12
CA ILE A 47 -11.00 10.95 -1.33
C ILE A 47 -11.79 12.05 -2.04
N HIS A 48 -11.13 12.65 -3.02
CA HIS A 48 -11.69 13.58 -4.00
C HIS A 48 -11.94 12.83 -5.30
N GLU A 49 -13.09 12.15 -5.39
CA GLU A 49 -13.35 11.18 -6.46
C GLU A 49 -13.23 11.79 -7.86
N ALA A 50 -13.87 12.95 -8.09
CA ALA A 50 -13.82 13.64 -9.37
C ALA A 50 -12.38 14.01 -9.78
N ALA A 51 -11.61 14.55 -8.84
CA ALA A 51 -10.21 14.90 -9.05
C ALA A 51 -9.35 13.67 -9.37
N LEU A 52 -9.56 12.54 -8.69
CA LEU A 52 -8.85 11.30 -8.98
C LEU A 52 -9.20 10.73 -10.36
N LEU A 53 -10.46 10.78 -10.76
CA LEU A 53 -10.89 10.33 -12.09
C LEU A 53 -10.19 11.13 -13.18
N GLU A 54 -10.17 12.45 -13.05
CA GLU A 54 -9.48 13.34 -13.98
C GLU A 54 -7.96 13.11 -13.95
N PHE A 55 -7.37 12.99 -12.76
CA PHE A 55 -5.96 12.71 -12.57
C PHE A 55 -5.51 11.47 -13.35
N PHE A 56 -6.26 10.38 -13.26
CA PHE A 56 -5.91 9.15 -13.98
C PHE A 56 -6.28 9.19 -15.47
N ALA A 57 -7.26 9.99 -15.88
CA ALA A 57 -7.60 10.16 -17.29
C ALA A 57 -6.52 10.95 -18.04
N ASN A 58 -5.94 11.96 -17.38
CA ASN A 58 -4.92 12.85 -17.93
C ASN A 58 -3.48 12.42 -17.55
N GLY A 59 -3.35 11.42 -16.68
CA GLY A 59 -2.08 10.95 -16.15
C GLY A 59 -1.18 10.34 -17.22
N SER A 60 0.11 10.68 -17.16
CA SER A 60 1.15 10.08 -18.00
C SER A 60 2.50 10.13 -17.28
N VAL A 61 3.48 9.41 -17.83
CA VAL A 61 4.87 9.50 -17.35
C VAL A 61 5.68 10.33 -18.34
N ARG A 62 6.34 11.40 -17.86
CA ARG A 62 7.21 12.27 -18.66
C ARG A 62 8.49 12.54 -17.88
N ASP A 63 9.65 12.34 -18.52
CA ASP A 63 10.98 12.54 -17.91
C ASP A 63 11.15 11.83 -16.54
N GLY A 64 10.48 10.69 -16.38
CA GLY A 64 10.51 9.92 -15.13
C GLY A 64 9.54 10.40 -14.04
N LEU A 65 8.84 11.51 -14.25
CA LEU A 65 7.81 12.08 -13.38
C LEU A 65 6.42 11.58 -13.76
N VAL A 66 5.50 11.55 -12.80
CA VAL A 66 4.08 11.36 -13.06
C VAL A 66 3.44 12.72 -13.26
N VAL A 67 2.93 12.98 -14.45
CA VAL A 67 2.33 14.26 -14.83
C VAL A 67 0.85 14.08 -15.05
N SER A 68 0.04 15.01 -14.56
CA SER A 68 -1.40 15.04 -14.82
C SER A 68 -1.95 16.46 -14.82
N THR A 69 -3.22 16.59 -15.17
CA THR A 69 -3.97 17.85 -15.11
C THR A 69 -5.30 17.59 -14.44
N VAL A 70 -5.65 18.40 -13.44
CA VAL A 70 -6.93 18.34 -12.72
C VAL A 70 -7.47 19.76 -12.63
N ASN A 71 -8.73 19.98 -12.99
CA ASN A 71 -9.36 21.30 -13.03
C ASN A 71 -8.52 22.36 -13.79
N GLY A 72 -7.84 21.94 -14.86
CA GLY A 72 -6.97 22.80 -15.66
C GLY A 72 -5.61 23.14 -15.03
N VAL A 73 -5.33 22.68 -13.81
CA VAL A 73 -4.04 22.85 -13.12
C VAL A 73 -3.14 21.66 -13.43
N SER A 74 -1.96 21.92 -14.00
CA SER A 74 -0.95 20.89 -14.24
C SER A 74 -0.16 20.59 -12.97
N MET A 75 0.19 19.33 -12.78
CA MET A 75 0.95 18.86 -11.63
C MET A 75 1.98 17.80 -12.04
N GLU A 76 3.05 17.75 -11.27
CA GLU A 76 4.13 16.79 -11.42
C GLU A 76 4.41 16.14 -10.08
N ILE A 77 4.34 14.81 -10.04
CA ILE A 77 4.67 14.00 -8.86
C ILE A 77 6.01 13.32 -9.13
N SER A 78 7.02 13.70 -8.35
CA SER A 78 8.33 13.08 -8.34
C SER A 78 8.42 11.98 -7.27
N GLU A 79 9.43 11.10 -7.39
CA GLU A 79 9.76 10.13 -6.34
C GLU A 79 10.08 10.85 -5.02
N GLN A 80 10.76 11.99 -5.09
CA GLN A 80 11.12 12.80 -3.93
C GLN A 80 9.88 13.37 -3.24
N LEU A 81 8.94 13.96 -3.98
CA LEU A 81 7.69 14.48 -3.42
C LEU A 81 6.89 13.36 -2.74
N LEU A 82 6.84 12.17 -3.36
CA LEU A 82 6.21 11.00 -2.76
C LEU A 82 6.92 10.58 -1.45
N ALA A 83 8.24 10.55 -1.46
CA ALA A 83 9.03 10.17 -0.30
C ALA A 83 8.85 11.14 0.86
N GLU A 84 8.94 12.44 0.60
CA GLU A 84 8.80 13.49 1.60
C GLU A 84 7.39 13.53 2.19
N THR A 85 6.36 13.46 1.34
CA THR A 85 4.95 13.53 1.80
C THR A 85 4.59 12.37 2.72
N PHE A 86 5.15 11.19 2.47
CA PHE A 86 4.80 9.97 3.20
C PHE A 86 5.90 9.46 4.13
N GLU A 87 6.97 10.24 4.30
CA GLU A 87 8.15 9.92 5.11
C GLU A 87 8.75 8.54 4.75
N LEU A 88 8.76 8.20 3.45
CA LEU A 88 9.21 6.89 2.98
C LEU A 88 10.74 6.78 3.01
N PRO A 89 11.29 5.62 3.40
CA PRO A 89 12.71 5.34 3.25
C PRO A 89 13.16 5.41 1.79
N VAL A 90 14.23 6.16 1.54
CA VAL A 90 14.89 6.32 0.24
C VAL A 90 16.21 5.52 0.14
N GLU A 91 16.67 4.95 1.26
CA GLU A 91 17.85 4.08 1.31
C GLU A 91 17.45 2.60 1.35
N GLY A 92 18.36 1.73 0.90
CA GLY A 92 18.16 0.27 0.92
C GLY A 92 17.99 -0.34 -0.47
N LEU A 93 17.54 -1.60 -0.51
CA LEU A 93 17.38 -2.34 -1.76
C LEU A 93 16.24 -1.75 -2.58
N THR A 94 16.47 -1.63 -3.89
CA THR A 94 15.45 -1.18 -4.87
C THR A 94 14.82 -2.34 -5.63
N ASP A 95 15.43 -3.52 -5.58
CA ASP A 95 14.90 -4.76 -6.14
C ASP A 95 14.66 -5.79 -5.02
N LEU A 96 13.42 -6.22 -4.88
CA LEU A 96 13.03 -7.24 -3.89
C LEU A 96 13.69 -8.60 -4.15
N LEU A 97 14.15 -8.85 -5.39
CA LEU A 97 14.86 -10.07 -5.74
C LEU A 97 16.28 -10.13 -5.17
N GLU A 98 16.82 -9.00 -4.71
CA GLU A 98 18.13 -8.92 -4.05
C GLU A 98 18.07 -9.33 -2.57
N ILE A 99 16.87 -9.54 -2.01
CA ILE A 99 16.72 -10.05 -0.64
C ILE A 99 17.35 -11.44 -0.57
N SER A 100 18.23 -11.62 0.41
CA SER A 100 19.00 -12.85 0.56
C SER A 100 18.11 -14.07 0.79
N LYS A 101 18.49 -15.21 0.19
CA LYS A 101 17.67 -16.43 0.15
C LYS A 101 17.48 -17.06 1.54
N ASP A 102 18.44 -16.89 2.43
CA ASP A 102 18.37 -17.27 3.84
C ASP A 102 17.27 -16.48 4.56
N LEU A 103 17.21 -15.16 4.41
CA LEU A 103 16.13 -14.34 4.99
C LEU A 103 14.75 -14.72 4.43
N VAL A 104 14.68 -15.01 3.13
CA VAL A 104 13.44 -15.51 2.51
C VAL A 104 13.06 -16.88 3.10
N PHE A 105 14.03 -17.74 3.40
CA PHE A 105 13.78 -19.04 4.03
C PHE A 105 13.34 -18.89 5.48
N ASP A 106 14.00 -18.04 6.27
CA ASP A 106 13.63 -17.75 7.65
C ASP A 106 12.22 -17.17 7.73
N ALA A 107 11.87 -16.24 6.83
CA ALA A 107 10.54 -15.68 6.73
C ALA A 107 9.47 -16.77 6.54
N LYS A 108 9.73 -17.81 5.72
CA LYS A 108 8.78 -18.92 5.51
C LYS A 108 8.46 -19.66 6.80
N SER A 109 9.46 -19.83 7.66
CA SER A 109 9.32 -20.47 8.95
C SER A 109 8.59 -19.56 9.95
N ILE A 110 8.93 -18.27 9.97
CA ILE A 110 8.31 -17.28 10.86
C ILE A 110 6.81 -17.14 10.59
N VAL A 111 6.42 -17.06 9.31
CA VAL A 111 5.02 -16.85 8.91
C VAL A 111 4.15 -18.10 9.08
N SER A 112 4.76 -19.28 9.19
CA SER A 112 4.07 -20.56 9.25
C SER A 112 3.20 -20.70 10.49
N PHE A 113 1.97 -21.18 10.30
CA PHE A 113 1.12 -21.60 11.41
C PHE A 113 1.55 -22.96 11.99
N SER A 114 2.00 -23.89 11.15
CA SER A 114 2.38 -25.26 11.56
C SER A 114 3.83 -25.39 12.04
N GLY A 115 4.67 -24.37 11.79
CA GLY A 115 6.12 -24.42 12.01
C GLY A 115 6.91 -25.00 10.84
N GLU A 116 6.24 -25.64 9.87
CA GLU A 116 6.87 -26.06 8.61
C GLU A 116 6.95 -24.89 7.61
N PRO A 117 8.03 -24.72 6.84
CA PRO A 117 8.18 -23.59 5.92
C PRO A 117 7.02 -23.49 4.93
N VAL A 118 6.36 -22.33 4.87
CA VAL A 118 5.27 -22.08 3.92
C VAL A 118 5.81 -22.10 2.48
N SER A 119 5.13 -22.82 1.59
CA SER A 119 5.42 -22.73 0.16
C SER A 119 5.07 -21.32 -0.35
N ILE A 120 5.92 -20.74 -1.19
CA ILE A 120 5.65 -19.42 -1.82
C ILE A 120 4.38 -19.48 -2.68
N SER A 121 3.99 -20.67 -3.16
CA SER A 121 2.73 -20.92 -3.88
C SER A 121 1.59 -21.48 -2.99
N GLY A 122 1.77 -21.47 -1.66
CA GLY A 122 0.84 -22.01 -0.68
C GLY A 122 -0.45 -21.18 -0.50
N LYS A 123 -1.40 -21.71 0.26
CA LYS A 123 -2.67 -21.02 0.58
C LYS A 123 -2.46 -20.14 1.80
N LYS A 124 -2.98 -18.92 1.80
CA LYS A 124 -2.94 -17.99 2.96
C LYS A 124 -3.31 -18.63 4.30
N LYS A 125 -4.22 -19.61 4.31
CA LYS A 125 -4.69 -20.30 5.52
C LYS A 125 -3.57 -21.01 6.32
N ASP A 126 -2.43 -21.30 5.68
CA ASP A 126 -1.30 -21.99 6.30
C ASP A 126 -0.38 -21.02 7.08
N MET A 127 -0.68 -19.71 7.05
CA MET A 127 0.05 -18.66 7.75
C MET A 127 -0.66 -18.23 9.05
N LYS A 128 0.13 -17.73 10.01
CA LYS A 128 -0.41 -17.05 11.19
C LYS A 128 -1.28 -15.86 10.80
N VAL A 129 -2.24 -15.51 11.67
CA VAL A 129 -3.32 -14.56 11.33
C VAL A 129 -2.79 -13.16 11.02
N GLU A 130 -1.73 -12.74 11.72
CA GLU A 130 -1.05 -11.47 11.54
C GLU A 130 -0.41 -11.35 10.15
N PHE A 131 0.20 -12.42 9.65
CA PHE A 131 0.83 -12.40 8.34
C PHE A 131 -0.18 -12.61 7.20
N ARG A 132 -1.34 -13.23 7.48
CA ARG A 132 -2.49 -13.19 6.56
C ARG A 132 -3.01 -11.77 6.38
N LEU A 133 -3.12 -11.01 7.47
CA LEU A 133 -3.48 -9.61 7.39
C LEU A 133 -2.42 -8.80 6.64
N LEU A 134 -1.13 -9.00 6.94
CA LEU A 134 -0.06 -8.33 6.21
C LEU A 134 -0.17 -8.60 4.70
N CYS A 135 -0.37 -9.85 4.30
CA CYS A 135 -0.67 -10.24 2.93
C CYS A 135 -1.82 -9.43 2.30
N ASP A 136 -2.92 -9.24 3.04
CA ASP A 136 -4.09 -8.50 2.58
C ASP A 136 -3.80 -7.00 2.45
N ILE A 137 -3.04 -6.42 3.38
CA ILE A 137 -2.57 -5.03 3.32
C ILE A 137 -1.69 -4.84 2.07
N LEU A 138 -0.65 -5.66 1.90
CA LEU A 138 0.26 -5.57 0.75
C LEU A 138 -0.48 -5.82 -0.58
N ALA A 139 -1.46 -6.72 -0.62
CA ALA A 139 -2.26 -6.96 -1.81
C ALA A 139 -3.15 -5.75 -2.17
N LYS A 140 -3.77 -5.11 -1.19
CA LYS A 140 -4.64 -3.95 -1.45
C LYS A 140 -3.85 -2.68 -1.74
N LYS A 141 -2.69 -2.51 -1.10
CA LYS A 141 -1.92 -1.26 -1.15
C LYS A 141 -0.75 -1.27 -2.09
N ILE A 142 -0.22 -2.42 -2.50
CA ILE A 142 1.06 -2.48 -3.22
C ILE A 142 0.97 -3.39 -4.46
N SER A 143 0.38 -4.58 -4.35
CA SER A 143 0.38 -5.56 -5.45
C SER A 143 -0.98 -5.66 -6.14
N VAL A 144 -1.15 -4.94 -7.24
CA VAL A 144 -2.45 -4.77 -7.92
C VAL A 144 -2.57 -5.49 -9.26
N LYS A 145 -1.74 -6.51 -9.50
CA LYS A 145 -2.00 -7.45 -10.59
C LYS A 145 -3.27 -8.24 -10.26
N ALA A 146 -4.25 -8.19 -11.16
CA ALA A 146 -5.46 -9.02 -11.12
C ALA A 146 -5.06 -10.51 -11.14
N GLY A 147 -4.96 -11.10 -9.96
CA GLY A 147 -4.62 -12.50 -9.72
C GLY A 147 -5.39 -13.01 -8.52
N SER A 148 -5.36 -14.33 -8.29
CA SER A 148 -6.13 -14.97 -7.22
C SER A 148 -5.87 -14.34 -5.84
N PHE A 149 -6.95 -14.00 -5.13
CA PHE A 149 -6.91 -13.43 -3.77
C PHE A 149 -6.22 -14.36 -2.76
N ASP A 150 -6.24 -15.66 -3.00
CA ASP A 150 -5.70 -16.68 -2.10
C ASP A 150 -4.23 -17.03 -2.37
N ALA A 151 -3.70 -16.64 -3.53
CA ALA A 151 -2.33 -16.94 -3.92
C ALA A 151 -1.37 -15.85 -3.41
N ILE A 152 -0.33 -16.28 -2.70
CA ILE A 152 0.80 -15.43 -2.34
C ILE A 152 1.69 -15.36 -3.59
N THR A 153 1.84 -14.18 -4.18
CA THR A 153 2.81 -14.01 -5.27
C THR A 153 4.21 -13.92 -4.67
N GLN A 154 5.24 -14.29 -5.44
CA GLN A 154 6.63 -14.15 -5.01
C GLN A 154 6.94 -12.72 -4.55
N GLU A 155 6.46 -11.73 -5.28
CA GLU A 155 6.63 -10.30 -4.95
C GLU A 155 6.03 -9.95 -3.58
N LYS A 156 4.78 -10.38 -3.31
CA LYS A 156 4.13 -10.18 -2.01
C LYS A 156 4.92 -10.86 -0.89
N PHE A 157 5.41 -12.07 -1.14
CA PHE A 157 6.21 -12.80 -0.16
C PHE A 157 7.52 -12.09 0.15
N LEU A 158 8.21 -11.57 -0.86
CA LEU A 158 9.46 -10.84 -0.69
C LEU A 158 9.26 -9.53 0.09
N MET A 159 8.16 -8.80 -0.16
CA MET A 159 7.81 -7.64 0.67
C MET A 159 7.57 -8.03 2.13
N MET A 160 6.83 -9.11 2.38
CA MET A 160 6.63 -9.61 3.75
C MET A 160 7.96 -9.99 4.40
N ALA A 161 8.82 -10.73 3.69
CA ALA A 161 10.12 -11.13 4.19
C ALA A 161 10.98 -9.91 4.53
N ALA A 162 10.99 -8.88 3.68
CA ALA A 162 11.69 -7.63 3.97
C ALA A 162 11.19 -6.98 5.27
N ILE A 163 9.87 -6.87 5.42
CA ILE A 163 9.25 -6.23 6.60
C ILE A 163 9.55 -7.02 7.88
N ILE A 164 9.37 -8.35 7.84
CA ILE A 164 9.53 -9.25 8.99
C ILE A 164 11.00 -9.35 9.41
N CYS A 165 11.91 -9.43 8.44
CA CYS A 165 13.35 -9.57 8.69
C CYS A 165 14.07 -8.22 8.84
N GLY A 166 13.35 -7.09 8.78
CA GLY A 166 13.92 -5.76 8.93
C GLY A 166 14.92 -5.38 7.83
N VAL A 167 14.72 -5.87 6.62
CA VAL A 167 15.56 -5.51 5.47
C VAL A 167 15.29 -4.06 5.10
N ARG A 168 16.36 -3.25 4.99
CA ARG A 168 16.24 -1.87 4.50
C ARG A 168 15.86 -1.88 3.03
N ILE A 169 14.65 -1.42 2.73
CA ILE A 169 14.09 -1.30 1.38
C ILE A 169 13.89 0.18 1.08
N ASN A 170 14.26 0.57 -0.14
CA ASN A 170 13.87 1.86 -0.68
C ASN A 170 12.39 1.78 -1.12
N TRP A 171 11.50 2.07 -0.17
CA TRP A 171 10.06 2.03 -0.40
C TRP A 171 9.58 3.15 -1.32
N SER A 172 10.24 4.32 -1.32
CA SER A 172 9.89 5.41 -2.26
C SER A 172 9.99 4.94 -3.70
N ARG A 173 11.09 4.24 -4.04
CA ARG A 173 11.35 3.74 -5.39
C ARG A 173 10.33 2.71 -5.82
N ILE A 174 10.03 1.75 -4.94
CA ILE A 174 9.04 0.69 -5.22
C ILE A 174 7.65 1.31 -5.43
N PHE A 175 7.21 2.18 -4.52
CA PHE A 175 5.87 2.77 -4.61
C PHE A 175 5.73 3.75 -5.76
N PHE A 176 6.77 4.51 -6.08
CA PHE A 176 6.76 5.41 -7.22
C PHE A 176 6.74 4.65 -8.55
N LYS A 177 7.44 3.51 -8.66
CA LYS A 177 7.33 2.61 -9.82
C LYS A 177 5.89 2.15 -10.02
N ILE A 178 5.22 1.74 -8.95
CA ILE A 178 3.81 1.31 -8.99
C ILE A 178 2.89 2.46 -9.40
N LEU A 179 3.10 3.67 -8.88
CA LEU A 179 2.33 4.85 -9.29
C LEU A 179 2.49 5.16 -10.78
N LYS A 180 3.72 5.08 -11.32
CA LYS A 180 3.97 5.20 -12.76
C LYS A 180 3.22 4.15 -13.56
N ASP A 181 3.23 2.90 -13.11
CA ASP A 181 2.49 1.81 -13.76
C ASP A 181 0.97 2.04 -13.73
N MET A 182 0.42 2.73 -12.72
CA MET A 182 -1.01 3.06 -12.63
C MET A 182 -1.48 4.14 -13.63
N VAL A 183 -0.60 5.07 -14.00
CA VAL A 183 -0.90 6.15 -14.96
C VAL A 183 -0.45 5.82 -16.38
N THR A 184 0.28 4.71 -16.58
CA THR A 184 0.74 4.30 -17.90
C THR A 184 -0.40 3.67 -18.71
N PRO A 185 -0.75 4.21 -19.90
CA PRO A 185 -1.81 3.66 -20.74
C PRO A 185 -1.57 2.18 -21.10
N GLY A 186 -2.61 1.36 -21.01
CA GLY A 186 -2.53 -0.08 -21.32
C GLY A 186 -1.99 -0.97 -20.19
N SER A 187 -1.56 -0.37 -19.08
CA SER A 187 -1.22 -1.12 -17.87
C SER A 187 -2.45 -1.80 -17.27
N ARG A 188 -2.27 -3.02 -16.75
CA ARG A 188 -3.30 -3.74 -15.99
C ARG A 188 -3.26 -3.43 -14.49
N GLN A 189 -2.46 -2.46 -14.08
CA GLN A 189 -2.32 -2.06 -12.69
C GLN A 189 -3.61 -1.37 -12.23
N ALA A 190 -4.24 -1.84 -11.16
CA ALA A 190 -5.40 -1.13 -10.63
C ALA A 190 -5.00 0.12 -9.82
N LYS A 191 -5.92 1.08 -9.76
CA LYS A 191 -5.71 2.44 -9.27
C LYS A 191 -5.85 2.54 -7.74
N GLY A 192 -5.07 1.72 -7.02
CA GLY A 192 -5.18 1.52 -5.56
C GLY A 192 -4.69 2.69 -4.70
N TYR A 193 -3.98 3.66 -5.28
CA TYR A 193 -3.38 4.80 -4.56
C TYR A 193 -4.33 5.98 -4.37
N GLY A 194 -5.65 5.78 -4.49
CA GLY A 194 -6.63 6.88 -4.46
C GLY A 194 -6.47 7.83 -3.26
N ILE A 195 -6.40 7.30 -2.03
CA ILE A 195 -6.17 8.12 -0.82
C ILE A 195 -4.83 8.86 -0.88
N GLN A 196 -3.75 8.17 -1.26
CA GLN A 196 -2.42 8.79 -1.30
C GLN A 196 -2.32 9.88 -2.37
N ILE A 197 -2.94 9.66 -3.53
CA ILE A 197 -3.00 10.68 -4.59
C ILE A 197 -3.86 11.83 -4.11
N SER A 198 -5.02 11.60 -3.50
CA SER A 198 -5.85 12.69 -2.94
C SER A 198 -5.07 13.58 -1.98
N LEU A 199 -4.26 13.01 -1.08
CA LEU A 199 -3.40 13.80 -0.19
C LEU A 199 -2.31 14.57 -0.97
N LEU A 200 -1.69 13.98 -1.99
CA LEU A 200 -0.72 14.69 -2.83
C LEU A 200 -1.38 15.88 -3.56
N LEU A 201 -2.60 15.69 -4.05
CA LEU A 201 -3.37 16.72 -4.73
C LEU A 201 -3.72 17.89 -3.80
N GLU A 202 -4.03 17.62 -2.52
CA GLU A 202 -4.32 18.67 -1.53
C GLU A 202 -3.13 19.61 -1.29
N ASN A 203 -1.92 19.11 -1.53
CA ASN A 203 -0.68 19.89 -1.39
C ASN A 203 -0.33 20.69 -2.67
N VAL A 204 -1.12 20.59 -3.75
CA VAL A 204 -0.88 21.34 -4.98
C VAL A 204 -1.43 22.77 -4.85
N PRO A 205 -0.58 23.81 -4.99
CA PRO A 205 -1.04 25.19 -4.90
C PRO A 205 -2.08 25.52 -5.97
N ASN A 206 -3.14 26.24 -5.57
CA ASN A 206 -4.23 26.71 -6.44
C ASN A 206 -5.11 25.60 -7.05
N LEU A 207 -5.03 24.36 -6.56
CA LEU A 207 -5.91 23.28 -6.98
C LEU A 207 -7.14 23.22 -6.07
N GLU A 208 -8.32 23.49 -6.63
CA GLU A 208 -9.60 23.30 -5.93
C GLU A 208 -10.09 21.87 -6.19
N LEU A 209 -10.17 21.04 -5.15
CA LEU A 209 -10.48 19.60 -5.29
C LEU A 209 -11.98 19.26 -5.25
N GLY A 210 -12.82 20.26 -5.03
CA GLY A 210 -14.27 20.09 -4.95
C GLY A 210 -14.70 19.30 -3.71
N GLU A 211 -15.77 18.52 -3.85
CA GLU A 211 -16.33 17.75 -2.73
C GLU A 211 -15.42 16.59 -2.32
N SER A 212 -15.08 16.55 -1.04
CA SER A 212 -14.37 15.45 -0.41
C SER A 212 -15.35 14.44 0.20
N SER A 213 -15.03 13.17 0.10
CA SER A 213 -15.66 12.13 0.92
C SER A 213 -14.73 11.73 2.07
N GLU A 214 -15.15 12.04 3.31
CA GLU A 214 -14.51 11.50 4.50
C GLU A 214 -15.04 10.08 4.75
N PHE A 215 -14.13 9.13 4.92
CA PHE A 215 -14.53 7.75 5.24
C PHE A 215 -14.92 7.66 6.71
N LEU A 216 -16.19 7.36 6.96
CA LEU A 216 -16.63 6.92 8.27
C LEU A 216 -15.95 5.59 8.63
N LEU A 217 -15.00 5.64 9.54
CA LEU A 217 -14.38 4.47 10.17
C LEU A 217 -15.50 3.60 10.79
N ARG A 218 -15.87 2.51 10.12
CA ARG A 218 -16.64 1.45 10.78
C ARG A 218 -15.73 0.83 11.84
N LYS A 219 -15.98 1.16 13.11
CA LYS A 219 -15.40 0.46 14.26
C LYS A 219 -15.71 -1.03 14.11
N PHE A 220 -14.75 -1.82 13.66
CA PHE A 220 -14.87 -3.27 13.68
C PHE A 220 -14.35 -3.76 15.03
N SER A 221 -15.16 -4.62 15.65
CA SER A 221 -14.99 -5.26 16.96
C SER A 221 -13.55 -5.75 17.23
N GLN A 222 -13.15 -5.73 18.52
CA GLN A 222 -11.85 -6.08 19.13
C GLN A 222 -11.10 -7.32 18.57
N ARG A 223 -11.72 -8.12 17.70
CA ARG A 223 -11.14 -9.30 17.04
C ARG A 223 -10.55 -9.02 15.65
N ARG A 224 -10.74 -7.84 15.06
CA ARG A 224 -10.15 -7.43 13.78
C ARG A 224 -9.73 -5.97 13.86
N PRO A 225 -8.63 -5.56 13.20
CA PRO A 225 -8.29 -4.14 13.15
C PRO A 225 -9.43 -3.35 12.50
N CYS A 226 -9.56 -2.07 12.86
CA CYS A 226 -10.46 -1.15 12.18
C CYS A 226 -9.94 -0.91 10.75
N ILE A 227 -10.30 -1.82 9.85
CA ILE A 227 -10.01 -1.76 8.43
C ILE A 227 -11.27 -1.21 7.76
N GLY A 228 -11.22 0.03 7.28
CA GLY A 228 -12.22 0.52 6.34
C GLY A 228 -12.06 -0.22 5.01
N ILE A 229 -13.09 -0.95 4.58
CA ILE A 229 -13.17 -1.60 3.27
C ILE A 229 -14.37 -0.98 2.56
N LEU A 230 -14.16 -0.41 1.36
CA LEU A 230 -15.25 -0.06 0.45
C LEU A 230 -15.75 -1.36 -0.22
N CYS A 231 -17.06 -1.55 -0.34
CA CYS A 231 -17.68 -2.65 -1.10
C CYS A 231 -18.55 -2.04 -2.20
#